data_AF-A0A1B6JQ97-F1
#
_entry.id   AF-A0A1B6JQ97-F1
#
_cell.length_a   1.000
_cell.length_b   1.000
_cell.length_c   1.000
_cell.angle_alpha   90.00
_cell.angle_beta   90.00
_cell.angle_gamma   90.00
#
_symmetry.space_group_name_H-M   'P 1'
#
loop_
_entity.id
_entity.type
_entity.pdbx_description
1 polymer ?
#
loop_
_entity_poly.entity_id
_entity_poly.type
_entity_poly.pdbx_seq_one_letter_code
_entity_poly.pdbx_strand_id
1 'polypeptide(L)'
;QPSVGRGTLKYLLLNPAAHFADIVQQARSVVVAGGTMQPVSEFREQLFTAAGADVERITQFSCGHVIPPDHILPIVLCSGPTGKPFDFSYQNRNCVTVMTEFGRILDNICNIVPGGIICFFSSYDYEQTVYQHFVKSGTVDKLSTKKKVFREPRKANQVDKLSTKKKVFREPRKA
;
A
#
# COMPACT_ATOMS: atom_id res chain seq x y z
N GLN A 1 -9.40 7.87 -44.80
CA GLN A 1 -8.03 7.43 -44.49
C GLN A 1 -8.12 6.35 -43.41
N PRO A 2 -7.58 5.13 -43.60
CA PRO A 2 -7.62 4.10 -42.58
C PRO A 2 -6.62 4.43 -41.48
N SER A 3 -7.06 4.42 -40.22
CA SER A 3 -6.22 4.57 -39.04
C SER A 3 -5.36 3.33 -38.88
N VAL A 4 -4.06 3.43 -39.19
CA VAL A 4 -3.09 2.39 -38.83
C VAL A 4 -3.14 2.23 -37.31
N GLY A 5 -3.61 1.07 -36.83
CA GLY A 5 -3.61 0.75 -35.40
C GLY A 5 -2.19 0.91 -34.87
N ARG A 6 -2.00 1.72 -33.82
CA ARG A 6 -0.70 1.87 -33.15
C ARG A 6 -0.29 0.53 -32.57
N GLY A 7 0.52 -0.23 -33.31
CA GLY A 7 1.20 -1.41 -32.78
C GLY A 7 2.19 -0.97 -31.71
N THR A 8 2.19 -1.65 -30.57
CA THR A 8 3.19 -1.44 -29.51
C THR A 8 3.91 -2.75 -29.26
N LEU A 9 5.24 -2.74 -29.35
CA LEU A 9 6.10 -3.83 -28.89
C LEU A 9 6.59 -3.49 -27.49
N LYS A 10 6.43 -4.40 -26.53
CA LYS A 10 6.95 -4.27 -25.17
C LYS A 10 7.97 -5.37 -24.91
N TYR A 11 9.19 -4.97 -24.56
CA TYR A 11 10.19 -5.87 -23.99
C TYR A 11 10.01 -5.89 -22.47
N LEU A 12 9.86 -7.09 -21.89
CA LEU A 12 9.72 -7.28 -20.46
C LEU A 12 10.89 -8.14 -19.97
N LEU A 13 11.72 -7.57 -19.10
CA LEU A 13 12.80 -8.31 -18.48
C LEU A 13 12.24 -9.17 -17.35
N LEU A 14 12.37 -10.49 -17.49
CA LEU A 14 11.88 -11.44 -16.49
C LEU A 14 12.93 -11.80 -15.42
N ASN A 15 14.22 -11.63 -15.75
CA ASN A 15 15.31 -11.91 -14.82
C ASN A 15 16.14 -10.62 -14.57
N PRO A 16 15.91 -9.91 -13.46
CA PRO A 16 16.68 -8.72 -13.12
C PRO A 16 18.13 -9.04 -12.71
N ALA A 17 18.45 -10.29 -12.36
CA ALA A 17 19.78 -10.69 -11.88
C ALA A 17 20.88 -10.43 -12.92
N ALA A 18 20.55 -10.53 -14.21
CA ALA A 18 21.50 -10.31 -15.29
C ALA A 18 22.12 -8.89 -15.26
N HIS A 19 21.33 -7.87 -14.93
CA HIS A 19 21.86 -6.51 -14.77
C HIS A 19 22.52 -6.30 -13.40
N PHE A 20 22.13 -7.09 -12.41
CA PHE A 20 22.71 -7.00 -11.07
C PHE A 20 24.07 -7.72 -10.97
N ALA A 21 24.35 -8.66 -11.89
CA ALA A 21 25.63 -9.38 -12.00
C ALA A 21 26.83 -8.43 -12.10
N ASP A 22 26.74 -7.41 -12.97
CA ASP A 22 27.81 -6.42 -13.11
C ASP A 22 28.08 -5.67 -11.80
N ILE A 23 27.01 -5.33 -11.07
CA ILE A 23 27.11 -4.64 -9.77
C ILE A 23 27.80 -5.54 -8.75
N VAL A 24 27.39 -6.80 -8.67
CA VAL A 24 27.95 -7.79 -7.74
C VAL A 24 29.43 -8.08 -8.04
N GLN A 25 29.80 -8.17 -9.31
CA GLN A 25 31.15 -8.52 -9.74
C GLN A 25 32.14 -7.35 -9.67
N GLN A 26 31.70 -6.14 -10.02
CA GLN A 26 32.59 -4.97 -10.12
C GLN A 26 32.69 -4.19 -8.82
N ALA A 27 31.64 -4.18 -7.99
CA ALA A 27 31.68 -3.46 -6.73
C ALA A 27 32.53 -4.20 -5.69
N ARG A 28 33.33 -3.44 -4.93
CA ARG A 28 34.06 -3.98 -3.78
C ARG A 28 33.11 -4.55 -2.71
N SER A 29 31.98 -3.89 -2.50
CA SER A 29 30.94 -4.29 -1.54
C SER A 29 29.60 -3.70 -1.96
N VAL A 30 28.54 -4.51 -1.89
CA VAL A 30 27.15 -4.08 -2.12
C VAL A 30 26.42 -4.14 -0.79
N VAL A 31 25.83 -3.02 -0.37
CA VAL A 31 25.03 -2.96 0.86
C VAL A 31 23.60 -2.59 0.47
N VAL A 32 22.66 -3.47 0.83
CA VAL A 32 21.22 -3.19 0.69
C VAL A 32 20.63 -3.02 2.07
N ALA A 33 19.93 -1.90 2.28
CA ALA A 33 19.23 -1.60 3.51
C ALA A 33 17.78 -1.21 3.23
N GLY A 34 16.84 -1.74 4.01
CA GLY A 34 15.43 -1.45 3.88
C GLY A 34 14.64 -1.93 5.09
N GLY A 35 13.58 -1.19 5.45
CA GLY A 35 12.75 -1.48 6.63
C GLY A 35 11.66 -2.54 6.40
N THR A 36 11.37 -2.91 5.15
CA THR A 36 10.23 -3.77 4.77
C THR A 36 10.64 -4.89 3.82
N MET A 37 11.85 -5.43 3.97
CA MET A 37 12.45 -6.42 3.03
C MET A 37 12.10 -7.88 3.34
N GLN A 38 11.22 -8.16 4.30
CA GLN A 38 10.84 -9.54 4.62
C GLN A 38 9.87 -10.10 3.56
N PRO A 39 10.05 -11.34 3.09
CA PRO A 39 11.12 -12.30 3.42
C PRO A 39 12.44 -12.01 2.65
N VAL A 40 13.57 -12.01 3.37
CA VAL A 40 14.89 -11.66 2.79
C VAL A 40 15.48 -12.78 1.91
N SER A 41 14.99 -14.01 2.05
CA SER A 41 15.50 -15.18 1.33
C SER A 41 15.34 -15.05 -0.19
N GLU A 42 14.15 -14.64 -0.66
CA GLU A 42 13.88 -14.47 -2.09
C GLU A 42 14.74 -13.36 -2.69
N PHE A 43 14.86 -12.25 -1.97
CA PHE A 43 15.72 -11.13 -2.34
C PHE A 43 17.18 -11.57 -2.49
N ARG A 44 17.67 -12.38 -1.54
CA ARG A 44 19.03 -12.93 -1.55
C ARG A 44 19.28 -13.80 -2.79
N GLU A 45 18.37 -14.73 -3.05
CA GLU A 45 18.49 -15.70 -4.13
C GLU A 45 18.43 -15.02 -5.50
N GLN A 46 17.45 -14.14 -5.71
CA GLN A 46 17.24 -13.51 -7.02
C GLN A 46 18.28 -12.45 -7.37
N LEU A 47 18.83 -11.73 -6.40
CA LEU A 47 19.75 -10.62 -6.70
C LEU A 47 21.22 -10.98 -6.49
N PHE A 48 21.57 -11.84 -5.55
CA PHE A 48 22.98 -12.15 -5.28
C PHE A 48 23.37 -13.52 -5.82
N THR A 49 22.66 -14.58 -5.43
CA THR A 49 23.01 -15.94 -5.86
C THR A 49 22.85 -16.09 -7.38
N ALA A 50 21.72 -15.63 -7.94
CA ALA A 50 21.50 -15.65 -9.39
C ALA A 50 22.45 -14.73 -10.18
N ALA A 51 23.06 -13.74 -9.51
CA ALA A 51 24.08 -12.86 -10.07
C ALA A 51 25.52 -13.43 -9.95
N GLY A 52 25.68 -14.62 -9.37
CA GLY A 52 26.97 -15.30 -9.21
C GLY A 52 27.72 -14.97 -7.92
N ALA A 53 27.07 -14.35 -6.94
CA ALA A 53 27.68 -14.17 -5.61
C ALA A 53 27.77 -15.51 -4.87
N ASP A 54 28.93 -15.77 -4.29
CA ASP A 54 29.10 -16.87 -3.33
C ASP A 54 28.25 -16.63 -2.08
N VAL A 55 27.53 -17.65 -1.64
CA VAL A 55 26.65 -17.62 -0.46
C VAL A 55 27.43 -17.24 0.80
N GLU A 56 28.70 -17.66 0.90
CA GLU A 56 29.55 -17.35 2.06
C GLU A 56 29.87 -15.86 2.18
N ARG A 57 29.77 -15.10 1.07
CA ARG A 57 29.99 -13.65 1.06
C ARG A 57 28.75 -12.84 1.41
N ILE A 58 27.59 -13.47 1.55
CA ILE A 58 26.33 -12.79 1.80
C ILE A 58 26.04 -12.78 3.29
N THR A 59 26.13 -11.61 3.90
CA THR A 59 25.75 -11.40 5.30
C THR A 59 24.40 -10.69 5.38
N GLN A 60 23.51 -11.20 6.23
CA GLN A 60 22.25 -10.55 6.57
C GLN A 60 22.30 -10.04 8.00
N PHE A 61 21.85 -8.81 8.20
CA PHE A 61 21.66 -8.23 9.51
C PHE A 61 20.25 -7.62 9.58
N SER A 62 19.55 -7.88 10.69
CA SER A 62 18.26 -7.28 10.99
C SER A 62 18.34 -6.57 12.32
N CYS A 63 18.04 -5.27 12.32
CA CYS A 63 17.79 -4.55 13.56
C CYS A 63 16.48 -5.03 14.18
N GLY A 64 16.41 -5.00 15.51
CA GLY A 64 15.14 -5.14 16.22
C GLY A 64 14.19 -3.98 15.93
N HIS A 65 12.94 -4.13 16.36
CA HIS A 65 11.93 -3.09 16.20
C HIS A 65 12.28 -1.88 17.09
N VAL A 66 12.41 -0.68 16.48
CA VAL A 66 12.75 0.54 17.22
C VAL A 66 11.56 1.05 18.04
N ILE A 67 10.34 0.80 17.54
CA ILE A 67 9.12 1.24 18.21
C ILE A 67 8.72 0.17 19.24
N PRO A 68 8.45 0.54 20.51
CA PRO A 68 7.98 -0.40 21.52
C PRO A 68 6.72 -1.16 21.08
N PRO A 69 6.54 -2.43 21.50
CA PRO A 69 5.33 -3.19 21.19
C PRO A 69 4.04 -2.48 21.58
N ASP A 70 4.03 -1.76 22.69
CA ASP A 70 2.84 -1.04 23.19
C ASP A 70 2.43 0.16 22.33
N HIS A 71 3.27 0.57 21.37
CA HIS A 71 3.00 1.70 20.48
C HIS A 71 2.46 1.26 19.11
N ILE A 72 2.33 -0.05 18.85
CA ILE A 72 1.78 -0.59 17.61
C ILE A 72 0.86 -1.76 17.91
N LEU A 73 -0.38 -1.66 17.45
CA LEU A 73 -1.37 -2.73 17.58
C LEU A 73 -1.78 -3.25 16.19
N PRO A 74 -1.15 -4.32 15.67
CA PRO A 74 -1.58 -4.95 14.44
C PRO A 74 -2.83 -5.78 14.69
N ILE A 75 -3.88 -5.55 13.90
CA ILE A 75 -5.15 -6.28 14.00
C ILE A 75 -5.55 -6.80 12.62
N VAL A 76 -5.90 -8.09 12.55
CA VAL A 76 -6.48 -8.70 11.36
C VAL A 76 -7.99 -8.84 11.57
N LEU A 77 -8.76 -8.17 10.72
CA LEU A 77 -10.23 -8.24 10.75
C LEU A 77 -10.70 -9.23 9.68
N CYS A 78 -11.23 -10.38 10.10
CA CYS A 78 -11.72 -11.41 9.19
C CYS A 78 -13.20 -11.22 8.80
N SER A 79 -13.96 -10.44 9.58
CA SER A 79 -15.39 -10.23 9.38
C SER A 79 -15.81 -8.80 9.73
N GLY A 80 -16.92 -8.36 9.15
CA GLY A 80 -17.54 -7.07 9.45
C GLY A 80 -18.38 -7.08 10.74
N PRO A 81 -18.89 -5.90 11.16
CA PRO A 81 -19.66 -5.75 12.39
C PRO A 81 -20.93 -6.59 12.48
N THR A 82 -21.48 -7.03 11.34
CA THR A 82 -22.64 -7.93 11.31
C THR A 82 -22.28 -9.41 11.20
N GLY A 83 -21.01 -9.76 11.40
CA GLY A 83 -20.50 -11.13 11.38
C GLY A 83 -20.24 -11.69 9.98
N LYS A 84 -20.49 -10.91 8.92
CA LYS A 84 -20.25 -11.36 7.55
C LYS A 84 -18.75 -11.38 7.23
N PRO A 85 -18.24 -12.44 6.59
CA PRO A 85 -16.82 -12.57 6.32
C PRO A 85 -16.34 -11.53 5.31
N PHE A 86 -15.11 -11.08 5.49
CA PHE A 86 -14.41 -10.26 4.51
C PHE A 86 -13.74 -11.15 3.47
N ASP A 87 -14.15 -10.98 2.22
CA ASP A 87 -13.47 -11.54 1.07
C ASP A 87 -13.25 -10.46 0.02
N PHE A 88 -12.00 -10.02 -0.09
CA PHE A 88 -11.54 -9.02 -1.05
C PHE A 88 -10.87 -9.65 -2.28
N SER A 89 -11.09 -10.95 -2.54
CA SER A 89 -10.67 -11.61 -3.77
C SER A 89 -11.27 -10.93 -5.01
N TYR A 90 -10.64 -11.12 -6.17
CA TYR A 90 -11.09 -10.49 -7.41
C TYR A 90 -12.57 -10.75 -7.72
N GLN A 91 -13.05 -11.96 -7.39
CA GLN A 91 -14.43 -12.39 -7.63
C GLN A 91 -15.43 -11.69 -6.69
N ASN A 92 -15.07 -11.53 -5.42
CA ASN A 92 -16.00 -11.08 -4.38
C ASN A 92 -15.84 -9.61 -3.97
N ARG A 93 -14.75 -8.94 -4.34
CA ARG A 93 -14.47 -7.55 -3.94
C ARG A 93 -15.55 -6.54 -4.37
N ASN A 94 -16.30 -6.83 -5.43
CA ASN A 94 -17.41 -5.99 -5.91
C ASN A 94 -18.76 -6.31 -5.24
N CYS A 95 -18.78 -7.26 -4.30
CA CYS A 95 -19.97 -7.59 -3.53
C CYS A 95 -20.37 -6.40 -2.64
N VAL A 96 -21.61 -5.93 -2.82
CA VAL A 96 -22.20 -4.82 -2.05
C VAL A 96 -22.14 -5.07 -0.54
N THR A 97 -22.32 -6.32 -0.14
CA THR A 97 -22.24 -6.72 1.26
C THR A 97 -20.86 -6.47 1.85
N VAL A 98 -19.79 -6.90 1.17
CA VAL A 98 -18.40 -6.71 1.61
C VAL A 98 -18.07 -5.22 1.72
N MET A 99 -18.44 -4.43 0.70
CA MET A 99 -18.23 -2.98 0.74
C MET A 99 -19.01 -2.32 1.87
N THR A 100 -20.25 -2.72 2.12
CA THR A 100 -21.09 -2.14 3.19
C THR A 100 -20.51 -2.46 4.57
N GLU A 101 -20.07 -3.69 4.81
CA GLU A 101 -19.39 -4.06 6.06
C GLU A 101 -18.11 -3.27 6.26
N PHE A 102 -17.33 -3.08 5.19
CA PHE A 102 -16.12 -2.27 5.25
C PHE A 102 -16.41 -0.80 5.60
N GLY A 103 -17.48 -0.22 5.03
CA GLY A 103 -17.94 1.12 5.39
C GLY A 103 -18.32 1.24 6.87
N ARG A 104 -18.96 0.21 7.45
CA ARG A 104 -19.31 0.15 8.88
C ARG A 104 -18.07 0.09 9.78
N ILE A 105 -17.05 -0.67 9.38
CA ILE A 105 -15.76 -0.69 10.09
C ILE A 105 -15.13 0.70 10.10
N LEU A 106 -15.07 1.37 8.95
CA LEU A 106 -14.50 2.70 8.85
C LEU A 106 -15.25 3.73 9.70
N ASP A 107 -16.58 3.67 9.73
CA ASP A 107 -17.41 4.55 10.56
C ASP A 107 -17.09 4.35 12.06
N ASN A 108 -17.01 3.09 12.51
CA ASN A 108 -16.66 2.76 13.89
C ASN A 108 -15.24 3.24 14.26
N ILE A 109 -14.24 2.99 13.39
CA ILE A 109 -12.86 3.42 13.62
C ILE A 109 -12.76 4.95 13.64
N CYS A 110 -13.46 5.65 12.74
CA CYS A 110 -13.50 7.12 12.70
C CYS A 110 -14.01 7.75 13.99
N ASN A 111 -14.88 7.06 14.74
CA ASN A 111 -15.40 7.55 16.01
C ASN A 111 -14.39 7.44 17.17
N ILE A 112 -13.44 6.51 17.10
CA ILE A 112 -12.51 6.21 18.21
C ILE A 112 -11.12 6.78 17.96
N VAL A 113 -10.65 6.77 16.71
CA VAL A 113 -9.32 7.28 16.36
C VAL A 113 -9.34 8.82 16.33
N PRO A 114 -8.59 9.52 17.19
CA PRO A 114 -8.62 10.98 17.24
C PRO A 114 -7.99 11.63 15.99
N GLY A 115 -6.86 11.08 15.53
CA GLY A 115 -6.09 11.62 14.40
C GLY A 115 -6.67 11.30 13.01
N GLY A 116 -5.75 11.16 12.04
CA GLY A 116 -6.09 10.77 10.68
C GLY A 116 -6.11 9.26 10.48
N ILE A 117 -6.89 8.82 9.50
CA ILE A 117 -6.91 7.43 9.02
C ILE A 117 -6.44 7.43 7.58
N ILE A 118 -5.55 6.51 7.24
CA ILE A 118 -5.10 6.25 5.87
C ILE A 118 -5.64 4.89 5.46
N CYS A 119 -6.30 4.84 4.31
CA CYS A 119 -6.94 3.63 3.81
C CYS A 119 -6.35 3.28 2.44
N PHE A 120 -5.65 2.15 2.37
CA PHE A 120 -5.00 1.68 1.14
C PHE A 120 -5.90 0.66 0.43
N PHE A 121 -5.96 0.75 -0.90
CA PHE A 121 -6.69 -0.17 -1.76
C PHE A 121 -5.74 -0.82 -2.76
N SER A 122 -6.11 -2.00 -3.26
CA SER A 122 -5.30 -2.77 -4.22
C SER A 122 -5.18 -2.10 -5.60
N SER A 123 -6.09 -1.19 -5.96
CA SER A 123 -5.97 -0.36 -7.16
C SER A 123 -6.84 0.91 -7.08
N TYR A 124 -6.49 1.92 -7.88
CA TYR A 124 -7.30 3.13 -8.06
C TYR A 124 -8.70 2.88 -8.64
N ASP A 125 -8.87 1.80 -9.40
CA ASP A 125 -10.18 1.45 -9.94
C ASP A 125 -11.06 0.82 -8.86
N TYR A 126 -10.48 -0.03 -8.00
CA TYR A 126 -11.22 -0.60 -6.88
C TYR A 126 -11.58 0.44 -5.83
N GLU A 127 -10.64 1.32 -5.47
CA GLU A 127 -10.90 2.47 -4.59
C GLU A 127 -12.06 3.34 -5.12
N GLN A 128 -12.08 3.62 -6.43
CA GLN A 128 -13.16 4.39 -7.05
C GLN A 128 -14.52 3.67 -6.95
N THR A 129 -14.56 2.35 -7.14
CA THR A 129 -15.79 1.54 -6.98
C THR A 129 -16.32 1.60 -5.55
N VAL A 130 -15.45 1.38 -4.56
CA VAL A 130 -15.82 1.44 -3.13
C VAL A 130 -16.27 2.85 -2.75
N TYR A 131 -15.56 3.88 -3.20
CA TYR A 131 -15.92 5.27 -2.94
C TYR A 131 -17.29 5.62 -3.53
N GLN A 132 -17.59 5.21 -4.77
CA GLN A 132 -18.91 5.41 -5.37
C GLN A 132 -20.02 4.70 -4.59
N HIS A 133 -19.77 3.49 -4.12
CA HIS A 133 -20.70 2.79 -3.23
C HIS A 133 -20.96 3.59 -1.96
N PHE A 134 -19.91 4.11 -1.32
CA PHE A 134 -20.02 4.90 -0.09
C PHE A 134 -20.74 6.23 -0.28
N VAL A 135 -20.57 6.88 -1.43
CA VAL A 135 -21.35 8.09 -1.77
C VAL A 135 -22.81 7.73 -1.92
N LYS A 136 -23.12 6.67 -2.68
CA LYS A 136 -24.51 6.23 -2.90
C LYS A 136 -25.21 5.79 -1.62
N SER A 137 -24.48 5.18 -0.68
CA SER A 137 -25.02 4.72 0.61
C SER A 137 -25.02 5.78 1.71
N GLY A 138 -24.53 7.00 1.43
CA GLY A 138 -24.37 8.07 2.43
C GLY A 138 -23.27 7.82 3.47
N THR A 139 -22.41 6.82 3.25
CA THR A 139 -21.28 6.51 4.15
C THR A 139 -20.24 7.64 4.11
N VAL A 140 -19.96 8.23 2.95
CA VAL A 140 -19.02 9.37 2.87
C VAL A 140 -19.50 10.56 3.69
N ASP A 141 -20.79 10.85 3.69
CA ASP A 141 -21.36 11.96 4.46
C ASP A 141 -21.20 11.71 5.97
N LYS A 142 -21.50 10.49 6.42
CA LYS A 142 -21.28 10.07 7.82
C LYS A 142 -19.82 10.24 8.23
N LEU A 143 -18.89 9.72 7.43
CA LEU A 143 -17.45 9.87 7.69
C LEU A 143 -17.05 11.34 7.73
N SER A 144 -17.59 12.15 6.82
CA SER A 144 -17.31 13.59 6.70
C SER A 144 -17.80 14.41 7.90
N THR A 145 -18.78 13.92 8.67
CA THR A 145 -19.17 14.55 9.95
C THR A 145 -18.08 14.46 11.01
N LYS A 146 -17.20 13.46 10.93
CA LYS A 146 -16.13 13.21 11.92
C LYS A 146 -14.75 13.60 11.40
N LYS A 147 -14.45 13.27 10.15
CA LYS A 147 -13.13 13.46 9.53
C LYS A 147 -13.29 13.86 8.08
N LYS A 148 -12.51 14.85 7.66
CA LYS A 148 -12.49 15.27 6.26
C LYS A 148 -11.94 14.16 5.38
N VAL A 149 -12.74 13.71 4.42
CA VAL A 149 -12.36 12.65 3.48
C VAL A 149 -11.54 13.25 2.34
N PHE A 150 -10.39 12.65 2.06
CA PHE A 150 -9.51 12.99 0.94
C PHE A 150 -9.23 11.75 0.11
N ARG A 151 -9.10 11.94 -1.20
CA ARG A 151 -8.75 10.89 -2.15
C ARG A 151 -7.43 11.21 -2.83
N GLU A 152 -6.61 10.19 -3.03
CA GLU A 152 -5.33 10.34 -3.73
C GLU A 152 -5.56 10.60 -5.22
N PRO A 153 -4.91 11.62 -5.82
CA PRO A 153 -5.08 11.91 -7.23
C PRO A 153 -4.26 10.93 -8.07
N ARG A 154 -4.84 10.47 -9.19
CA ARG A 154 -4.18 9.50 -10.10
C ARG A 154 -2.90 10.01 -10.76
N LYS A 155 -2.63 11.32 -10.73
CA LYS A 155 -1.46 11.93 -11.38
C LYS A 155 -0.55 12.55 -10.32
N ALA A 156 0.75 12.21 -10.41
CA ALA A 156 1.78 12.70 -9.50
C ALA A 156 1.82 14.23 -9.39
N ASN A 157 1.60 14.95 -10.49
CA ASN A 157 1.58 16.42 -10.52
C ASN A 157 0.38 17.08 -9.81
N GLN A 158 -0.59 16.29 -9.31
CA GLN A 158 -1.72 16.79 -8.53
C GLN A 158 -1.58 16.50 -7.04
N VAL A 159 -0.55 15.75 -6.63
CA VAL A 159 -0.29 15.39 -5.22
C VAL A 159 0.02 16.63 -4.38
N ASP A 160 0.65 17.65 -4.95
CA ASP A 160 0.92 18.93 -4.28
C ASP A 160 -0.35 19.68 -3.87
N LYS A 161 -1.48 19.43 -4.55
CA LYS A 161 -2.77 20.02 -4.14
C LYS A 161 -3.33 19.38 -2.87
N LEU A 162 -2.89 18.16 -2.52
CA LEU A 162 -3.22 17.54 -1.22
C LEU A 162 -2.33 18.10 -0.11
N SER A 163 -1.06 18.44 -0.37
CA SER A 163 -0.16 18.96 0.67
C SER A 163 -0.60 20.33 1.21
N THR A 164 -1.23 21.18 0.39
CA THR A 164 -1.87 22.42 0.87
C THR A 164 -3.05 22.16 1.81
N LYS A 165 -3.76 21.03 1.62
CA LYS A 165 -4.87 20.58 2.47
C LYS A 165 -4.41 19.85 3.74
N LYS A 166 -3.14 19.41 3.82
CA LYS A 166 -2.54 18.78 5.03
C LYS A 166 -2.38 19.74 6.21
N LYS A 167 -2.59 21.06 6.05
CA LYS A 167 -2.65 22.02 7.17
C LYS A 167 -3.73 21.66 8.22
N VAL A 168 -4.68 20.79 7.87
CA VAL A 168 -5.72 20.26 8.78
C VAL A 168 -5.18 19.29 9.83
N PHE A 169 -4.01 18.66 9.63
CA PHE A 169 -3.45 17.69 10.59
C PHE A 169 -2.47 18.29 11.61
N ARG A 170 -2.26 19.61 11.59
CA ARG A 170 -1.45 20.31 12.59
C ARG A 170 -2.38 20.94 13.63
N GLU A 171 -2.77 20.18 14.64
CA GLU A 171 -3.04 20.81 15.94
C GLU A 171 -1.70 21.26 16.55
N PRO A 172 -1.66 22.42 17.25
CA PRO A 172 -0.47 22.83 17.96
C PRO A 172 -0.17 21.76 19.02
N ARG A 173 1.05 21.21 19.01
CA ARG A 173 1.53 20.43 20.15
C ARG A 173 1.39 21.34 21.37
N LYS A 174 0.46 21.05 22.28
CA LYS A 174 0.47 21.66 23.59
C LYS A 174 1.78 21.21 24.25
N ALA A 175 2.63 22.19 24.54
CA ALA A 175 3.83 22.01 25.35
C ALA A 175 3.45 21.57 26.77
#